data_AF-A0A8X7BSK6-F1
#
_entry.id   AF-A0A8X7BSK6-F1
#
_cell.length_a   1.000
_cell.length_b   1.000
_cell.length_c   1.000
_cell.angle_alpha   90.00
_cell.angle_beta   90.00
_cell.angle_gamma   90.00
#
_symmetry.space_group_name_H-M   'P 1'
#
loop_
_entity.id
_entity.type
_entity.pdbx_description
1 polymer ?
#
loop_
_entity_poly.entity_id
_entity_poly.type
_entity_poly.pdbx_seq_one_letter_code
_entity_poly.pdbx_strand_id
1 'polypeptide(L)'
;MRFLLHHVRGPISFEHLKTVIVRDEDGDILEIKPCSTYTEACQVLGLVEDDSHWYRQWKRQLCLSPAQLRNLFAFLIAVCGLNKPITLWENHKEDMTEDFLHQTRRNNPTENIEYCDALFDNTLLILEDKILSITGNKLALYGLPEPVHDQPESTSKDVLRETSYNVQALRAYMAANGPRHSRSATSLYSHHWNDRK
;
A
#
# COMPACT_ATOMS: atom_id res chain seq x y z
N MET A 1 4.89 26.76 3.98
CA MET A 1 4.21 28.08 3.98
C MET A 1 4.95 29.14 4.80
N ARG A 2 5.15 28.99 6.12
CA ARG A 2 5.91 29.95 6.94
C ARG A 2 7.37 30.18 6.47
N PHE A 3 8.02 29.14 5.96
CA PHE A 3 9.39 29.22 5.42
C PHE A 3 9.50 30.09 4.16
N LEU A 4 8.58 29.93 3.19
CA LEU A 4 8.54 30.73 1.96
C LEU A 4 8.36 32.22 2.23
N LEU A 5 7.50 32.59 3.19
CA LEU A 5 7.25 33.98 3.58
C LEU A 5 8.49 34.68 4.15
N HIS A 6 9.42 33.92 4.74
CA HIS A 6 10.68 34.49 5.23
C HIS A 6 11.72 34.72 4.12
N HIS A 7 11.63 34.00 3.00
CA HIS A 7 12.62 34.06 1.92
C HIS A 7 12.16 34.95 0.75
N VAL A 8 10.86 34.97 0.44
CA VAL A 8 10.30 35.84 -0.59
C VAL A 8 10.06 37.23 0.00
N ARG A 9 10.83 38.24 -0.44
CA ARG A 9 10.67 39.63 0.01
C ARG A 9 9.44 40.27 -0.66
N GLY A 10 8.46 40.66 0.15
CA GLY A 10 7.31 41.45 -0.27
C GLY A 10 6.34 40.73 -1.22
N PRO A 11 5.82 39.54 -0.88
CA PRO A 11 4.86 38.85 -1.73
C PRO A 11 3.59 39.70 -1.89
N ILE A 12 3.28 40.07 -3.13
CA ILE A 12 2.09 40.86 -3.48
C ILE A 12 0.83 39.99 -3.70
N SER A 13 0.99 38.67 -3.81
CA SER A 13 -0.11 37.71 -3.93
C SER A 13 0.32 36.27 -3.60
N PHE A 14 -0.64 35.36 -3.43
CA PHE A 14 -0.38 33.93 -3.27
C PHE A 14 0.24 33.26 -4.51
N GLU A 15 -0.01 33.82 -5.70
CA GLU A 15 0.65 33.38 -6.94
C GLU A 15 2.08 33.88 -7.00
N HIS A 16 2.36 35.06 -6.45
CA HIS A 16 3.72 35.60 -6.35
C HIS A 16 4.63 34.70 -5.50
N LEU A 17 4.08 34.00 -4.51
CA LEU A 17 4.82 33.00 -3.73
C LEU A 17 5.18 31.74 -4.53
N LYS A 18 4.50 31.47 -5.65
CA LYS A 18 4.83 30.38 -6.58
C LYS A 18 5.83 30.80 -7.65
N THR A 19 6.12 32.09 -7.79
CA THR A 19 7.13 32.60 -8.71
C THR A 19 8.43 32.80 -7.97
N VAL A 20 9.38 31.88 -8.16
CA VAL A 20 10.68 31.95 -7.50
C VAL A 20 11.60 32.86 -8.30
N ILE A 21 12.16 33.85 -7.63
CA ILE A 21 13.22 34.71 -8.17
C ILE A 21 14.54 34.18 -7.60
N VAL A 22 15.30 33.48 -8.43
CA VAL A 22 16.67 33.03 -8.12
C VAL A 22 17.59 34.24 -8.29
N ARG A 23 18.34 34.56 -7.25
CA ARG A 23 19.31 35.67 -7.26
C ARG A 23 20.72 35.13 -7.09
N ASP A 24 21.69 35.80 -7.69
CA ASP A 24 23.12 35.54 -7.49
C ASP A 24 23.58 36.02 -6.12
N GLU A 25 24.81 35.65 -5.73
CA GLU A 25 25.48 36.11 -4.50
C GLU A 25 25.61 37.64 -4.45
N ASP A 26 25.73 38.29 -5.62
CA ASP A 26 25.76 39.74 -5.79
C ASP A 26 24.35 40.40 -5.78
N GLY A 27 23.28 39.59 -5.75
CA GLY A 27 21.90 40.04 -5.66
C GLY A 27 21.17 40.25 -7.00
N ASP A 28 21.84 39.99 -8.12
CA ASP A 28 21.26 40.06 -9.46
C ASP A 28 20.31 38.91 -9.76
N ILE A 29 19.25 39.19 -10.54
CA ILE A 29 18.22 38.20 -10.87
C ILE A 29 18.77 37.26 -11.95
N LEU A 30 18.95 35.98 -11.60
CA LEU A 30 19.44 34.94 -12.51
C LEU A 30 18.29 34.27 -13.27
N GLU A 31 17.23 33.88 -12.56
CA GLU A 31 16.11 33.15 -13.15
C GLU A 31 14.80 33.47 -12.42
N ILE A 32 13.73 33.65 -13.19
CA ILE A 32 12.36 33.78 -12.67
C ILE A 32 11.58 32.56 -13.13
N LYS A 33 11.34 31.63 -12.20
CA LYS A 33 10.68 30.36 -12.50
C LYS A 33 9.28 30.32 -11.89
N PRO A 34 8.21 30.24 -12.71
CA PRO A 34 6.87 29.99 -12.20
C PRO A 34 6.72 28.50 -11.85
N CYS A 35 6.41 28.20 -10.59
CA CYS A 35 6.18 26.86 -10.09
C CYS A 35 4.68 26.56 -9.98
N SER A 36 4.30 25.31 -10.18
CA SER A 36 2.91 24.85 -10.07
C SER A 36 2.45 24.74 -8.62
N THR A 37 3.37 24.35 -7.73
CA THR A 37 3.12 24.10 -6.31
C THR A 37 4.05 24.90 -5.40
N TYR A 38 3.62 25.14 -4.17
CA TYR A 38 4.46 25.81 -3.17
C TYR A 38 5.68 24.98 -2.77
N THR A 39 5.57 23.65 -2.81
CA THR A 39 6.70 22.74 -2.55
C THR A 39 7.77 22.87 -3.63
N GLU A 40 7.36 22.95 -4.89
CA GLU A 40 8.27 23.18 -6.01
C GLU A 40 8.97 24.55 -5.88
N ALA A 41 8.25 25.59 -5.45
CA ALA A 41 8.87 26.88 -5.16
C ALA A 41 9.92 26.79 -4.03
N CYS A 42 9.64 26.02 -2.96
CA CYS A 42 10.65 25.74 -1.94
C CYS A 42 11.87 24.99 -2.49
N GLN A 43 11.68 24.04 -3.41
CA GLN A 43 12.77 23.27 -4.02
C GLN A 43 13.69 24.16 -4.86
N VAL A 44 13.15 25.04 -5.70
CA VAL A 44 13.95 25.96 -6.53
C VAL A 44 14.71 26.96 -5.65
N LEU A 45 14.14 27.36 -4.51
CA LEU A 45 14.82 28.19 -3.52
C LEU A 45 15.89 27.43 -2.71
N GLY A 46 16.08 26.12 -2.93
CA GLY A 46 17.00 25.29 -2.15
C GLY A 46 16.58 25.10 -0.69
N LEU A 47 15.31 25.39 -0.35
CA LEU A 47 14.78 25.32 1.01
C LEU A 47 14.36 23.90 1.43
N VAL A 48 14.17 23.03 0.45
CA VAL A 48 13.83 21.61 0.65
C VAL A 48 14.91 20.80 -0.01
N GLU A 49 15.49 19.85 0.72
CA GLU A 49 16.49 18.92 0.18
C GLU A 49 15.90 18.15 -1.01
N ASP A 50 16.66 18.08 -2.09
CA ASP A 50 16.27 17.34 -3.28
C ASP A 50 16.20 15.83 -2.96
N ASP A 51 15.19 15.15 -3.53
CA ASP A 51 15.00 13.71 -3.39
C ASP A 51 16.21 12.92 -3.93
N SER A 52 17.14 13.57 -4.65
CA SER A 52 18.37 12.99 -5.22
C SER A 52 19.22 12.22 -4.22
N HIS A 53 19.25 12.61 -2.95
CA HIS A 53 19.97 11.85 -1.93
C HIS A 53 19.30 10.49 -1.66
N TRP A 54 17.97 10.43 -1.64
CA TRP A 54 17.20 9.19 -1.51
C TRP A 54 17.40 8.30 -2.73
N TYR A 55 17.39 8.85 -3.95
CA TYR A 55 17.68 8.07 -5.16
C TYR A 55 19.10 7.47 -5.16
N ARG A 56 20.10 8.24 -4.70
CA ARG A 56 21.47 7.75 -4.59
C ARG A 56 21.58 6.64 -3.56
N GLN A 57 20.91 6.80 -2.41
CA GLN A 57 20.89 5.79 -1.37
C GLN A 57 20.17 4.54 -1.85
N TRP A 58 19.03 4.68 -2.54
CA TRP A 58 18.27 3.56 -3.12
C TRP A 58 19.13 2.71 -4.05
N LYS A 59 19.87 3.32 -4.98
CA LYS A 59 20.78 2.61 -5.89
C LYS A 59 21.81 1.74 -5.17
N ARG A 60 22.24 2.12 -3.97
CA ARG A 60 23.18 1.34 -3.15
C ARG A 60 22.52 0.15 -2.45
N GLN A 61 21.20 0.18 -2.31
CA GLN A 61 20.41 -0.85 -1.65
C GLN A 61 19.85 -1.89 -2.63
N LEU A 62 20.10 -1.79 -3.94
CA LEU A 62 19.64 -2.76 -4.95
C LEU A 62 20.21 -4.19 -4.74
N CYS A 63 21.19 -4.36 -3.85
CA CYS A 63 21.67 -5.68 -3.42
C CYS A 63 20.82 -6.34 -2.32
N LEU A 64 19.85 -5.63 -1.76
CA LEU A 64 18.91 -6.16 -0.79
C LEU A 64 17.89 -7.09 -1.46
N SER A 65 17.21 -7.92 -0.66
CA SER A 65 16.10 -8.73 -1.19
C SER A 65 14.90 -7.84 -1.57
N PRO A 66 14.06 -8.26 -2.54
CA PRO A 66 12.86 -7.51 -2.93
C PRO A 66 11.95 -7.18 -1.74
N ALA A 67 11.83 -8.10 -0.77
CA ALA A 67 11.09 -7.87 0.46
C ALA A 67 11.69 -6.74 1.33
N GLN A 68 13.01 -6.66 1.43
CA GLN A 68 13.71 -5.58 2.14
C GLN A 68 13.61 -4.26 1.39
N LEU A 69 13.70 -4.27 0.05
CA LEU A 69 13.47 -3.09 -0.78
C LEU A 69 12.06 -2.51 -0.55
N ARG A 70 11.02 -3.36 -0.52
CA ARG A 70 9.65 -2.94 -0.20
C ARG A 70 9.53 -2.32 1.20
N ASN A 71 10.22 -2.86 2.21
CA ASN A 71 10.26 -2.26 3.55
C ASN A 71 10.91 -0.88 3.55
N LEU A 72 12.05 -0.74 2.85
CA LEU A 72 12.76 0.53 2.74
C LEU A 72 11.90 1.57 2.02
N PHE A 73 11.23 1.17 0.94
CA PHE A 73 10.32 2.04 0.19
C PHE A 73 9.18 2.56 1.06
N ALA A 74 8.51 1.65 1.80
CA ALA A 74 7.45 2.03 2.72
C ALA A 74 7.95 3.01 3.81
N PHE A 75 9.14 2.77 4.36
CA PHE A 75 9.76 3.67 5.34
C PHE A 75 10.08 5.05 4.75
N LEU A 76 10.67 5.11 3.55
CA LEU A 76 11.00 6.35 2.86
C LEU A 76 9.76 7.21 2.60
N ILE A 77 8.66 6.60 2.17
CA ILE A 77 7.39 7.31 1.96
C ILE A 77 6.80 7.77 3.28
N ALA A 78 6.76 6.89 4.27
CA ALA A 78 6.10 7.14 5.54
C ALA A 78 6.79 8.21 6.39
N VAL A 79 8.12 8.19 6.42
CA VAL A 79 8.92 8.98 7.38
C VAL A 79 9.70 10.09 6.71
N CYS A 80 10.26 9.83 5.54
CA CYS A 80 11.21 10.75 4.91
C CYS A 80 10.55 11.84 4.05
N GLY A 81 9.24 11.77 3.83
CA GLY A 81 8.49 12.84 3.15
C GLY A 81 8.95 13.08 1.71
N LEU A 82 9.10 12.00 0.92
CA LEU A 82 9.47 12.07 -0.49
C LEU A 82 8.54 13.02 -1.27
N ASN A 83 9.13 13.90 -2.08
CA ASN A 83 8.35 14.82 -2.91
C ASN A 83 7.74 14.10 -4.13
N LYS A 84 8.45 13.12 -4.70
CA LYS A 84 8.00 12.35 -5.88
C LYS A 84 8.15 10.83 -5.68
N PRO A 85 7.35 10.22 -4.78
CA PRO A 85 7.42 8.79 -4.52
C PRO A 85 7.02 7.94 -5.75
N ILE A 86 6.12 8.46 -6.60
CA ILE A 86 5.72 7.80 -7.85
C ILE A 86 6.89 7.59 -8.81
N THR A 87 7.83 8.55 -8.88
CA THR A 87 9.00 8.45 -9.75
C THR A 87 9.96 7.37 -9.25
N LEU A 88 10.11 7.22 -7.93
CA LEU A 88 10.90 6.14 -7.34
C LEU A 88 10.25 4.77 -7.59
N TRP A 89 8.93 4.68 -7.46
CA TRP A 89 8.16 3.48 -7.79
C TRP A 89 8.35 3.06 -9.24
N GLU A 90 8.08 3.94 -10.21
CA GLU A 90 8.16 3.59 -11.64
C GLU A 90 9.55 3.12 -12.06
N ASN A 91 10.61 3.69 -11.48
CA ASN A 91 11.98 3.32 -11.79
C ASN A 91 12.43 1.99 -11.18
N HIS A 92 11.77 1.52 -10.12
CA HIS A 92 12.25 0.39 -9.30
C HIS A 92 11.18 -0.65 -8.93
N LYS A 93 9.99 -0.58 -9.55
CA LYS A 93 8.91 -1.54 -9.35
C LYS A 93 9.31 -2.97 -9.72
N GLU A 94 10.15 -3.14 -10.74
CA GLU A 94 10.67 -4.45 -11.14
C GLU A 94 11.56 -5.05 -10.06
N ASP A 95 12.52 -4.28 -9.54
CA ASP A 95 13.41 -4.70 -8.44
C ASP A 95 12.60 -5.14 -7.20
N MET A 96 11.51 -4.44 -6.90
CA MET A 96 10.63 -4.75 -5.78
C MET A 96 9.68 -5.93 -6.03
N THR A 97 9.54 -6.39 -7.28
CA THR A 97 8.57 -7.43 -7.69
C THR A 97 9.27 -8.72 -8.14
N GLU A 98 10.60 -8.71 -8.22
CA GLU A 98 11.43 -9.81 -8.70
C GLU A 98 11.12 -11.15 -7.99
N ASP A 99 10.87 -11.15 -6.68
CA ASP A 99 10.54 -12.36 -5.94
C ASP A 99 9.18 -12.96 -6.31
N PHE A 100 8.17 -12.13 -6.63
CA PHE A 100 6.89 -12.59 -7.15
C PHE A 100 7.04 -13.20 -8.54
N LEU A 101 7.85 -12.58 -9.40
CA LEU A 101 8.15 -13.13 -10.73
C LEU A 101 8.80 -14.52 -10.60
N HIS A 102 9.80 -14.65 -9.72
CA HIS A 102 10.45 -15.93 -9.46
C HIS A 102 9.52 -16.99 -8.89
N GLN A 103 8.66 -16.63 -7.93
CA GLN A 103 7.67 -17.54 -7.37
C GLN A 103 6.68 -18.02 -8.43
N THR A 104 6.18 -17.10 -9.26
CA THR A 104 5.21 -17.43 -10.31
C THR A 104 5.81 -18.34 -11.38
N ARG A 105 7.05 -18.07 -11.82
CA ARG A 105 7.81 -18.96 -12.74
C ARG A 105 8.05 -20.34 -12.15
N ARG A 106 8.34 -20.42 -10.85
CA ARG A 106 8.54 -21.70 -10.16
C ARG A 106 7.26 -22.53 -10.10
N ASN A 107 6.11 -21.88 -9.98
CA ASN A 107 4.80 -22.54 -9.94
C ASN A 107 4.29 -22.95 -11.33
N ASN A 108 4.71 -22.23 -12.39
CA ASN A 108 4.31 -22.49 -13.77
C ASN A 108 5.55 -22.65 -14.69
N PRO A 109 6.30 -23.75 -14.57
CA PRO A 109 7.58 -23.93 -15.27
C PRO A 109 7.46 -24.03 -16.80
N THR A 110 6.26 -24.24 -17.33
CA THR A 110 5.98 -24.35 -18.77
C THR A 110 5.61 -23.02 -19.43
N GLU A 111 5.32 -21.99 -18.63
CA GLU A 111 4.89 -20.68 -19.14
C GLU A 111 6.05 -19.67 -19.08
N ASN A 112 6.24 -18.92 -20.16
CA ASN A 112 7.17 -17.79 -20.15
C ASN A 112 6.48 -16.58 -19.48
N ILE A 113 6.60 -16.51 -18.15
CA ILE A 113 6.04 -15.42 -17.37
C ILE A 113 7.01 -14.24 -17.34
N GLU A 114 6.51 -13.07 -17.69
CA GLU A 114 7.21 -11.78 -17.67
C GLU A 114 6.56 -10.84 -16.64
N TYR A 115 7.15 -9.66 -16.45
CA TYR A 115 6.53 -8.62 -15.61
C TYR A 115 5.19 -8.20 -16.20
N CYS A 116 4.15 -8.20 -15.37
CA CYS A 116 2.81 -7.79 -15.74
C CYS A 116 2.17 -7.00 -14.62
N ASP A 117 1.09 -6.28 -14.94
CA ASP A 117 0.39 -5.42 -14.00
C ASP A 117 -0.08 -6.18 -12.75
N ALA A 118 -0.51 -7.44 -12.90
CA ALA A 118 -0.90 -8.28 -11.77
C ALA A 118 0.24 -8.54 -10.76
N LEU A 119 1.49 -8.62 -11.22
CA LEU A 119 2.64 -8.77 -10.32
C LEU A 119 2.92 -7.45 -9.58
N PHE A 120 2.81 -6.33 -10.28
CA PHE A 120 2.96 -5.01 -9.67
C PHE A 120 1.84 -4.71 -8.67
N ASP A 121 0.60 -5.12 -8.95
CA ASP A 121 -0.54 -5.00 -8.04
C ASP A 121 -0.32 -5.78 -6.75
N ASN A 122 0.21 -7.01 -6.82
CA ASN A 122 0.58 -7.77 -5.63
C ASN A 122 1.64 -7.06 -4.79
N THR A 123 2.63 -6.46 -5.44
CA THR A 123 3.64 -5.63 -4.76
C THR A 123 3.01 -4.40 -4.12
N LEU A 124 2.10 -3.72 -4.81
CA LEU A 124 1.37 -2.55 -4.29
C LEU A 124 0.50 -2.90 -3.09
N LEU A 125 -0.20 -4.04 -3.10
CA LEU A 125 -1.00 -4.51 -1.97
C LEU A 125 -0.16 -4.65 -0.69
N ILE A 126 1.04 -5.22 -0.82
CA ILE A 126 1.96 -5.39 0.32
C ILE A 126 2.53 -4.04 0.78
N LEU A 127 2.81 -3.14 -0.15
CA LEU A 127 3.26 -1.80 0.18
C LEU A 127 2.17 -1.00 0.89
N GLU A 128 0.91 -1.17 0.49
CA GLU A 128 -0.23 -0.54 1.15
C GLU A 128 -0.33 -0.98 2.60
N ASP A 129 -0.33 -2.29 2.86
CA ASP A 129 -0.40 -2.85 4.22
C ASP A 129 0.75 -2.32 5.09
N LYS A 130 1.96 -2.25 4.53
CA LYS A 130 3.13 -1.70 5.23
C LYS A 130 2.98 -0.22 5.54
N ILE A 131 2.56 0.59 4.58
CA ILE A 131 2.40 2.04 4.79
C ILE A 131 1.26 2.31 5.77
N LEU A 132 0.14 1.59 5.65
CA LEU A 132 -0.97 1.63 6.60
C LEU A 132 -0.50 1.28 8.02
N SER A 133 0.38 0.28 8.17
CA SER A 133 0.93 -0.09 9.48
C SER A 133 1.81 1.00 10.11
N ILE A 134 2.47 1.84 9.30
CA ILE A 134 3.41 2.87 9.78
C ILE A 134 2.71 4.21 10.00
N THR A 135 1.86 4.63 9.06
CA THR A 135 1.28 5.99 9.04
C THR A 135 -0.23 6.02 9.25
N GLY A 136 -0.92 4.90 9.10
CA GLY A 136 -2.38 4.84 9.06
C GLY A 136 -3.01 5.45 7.80
N ASN A 137 -2.21 5.85 6.81
CA ASN A 137 -2.69 6.48 5.57
C ASN A 137 -2.65 5.52 4.39
N LYS A 138 -3.56 5.73 3.43
CA LYS A 138 -3.59 4.99 2.16
C LYS A 138 -2.51 5.45 1.18
N LEU A 139 -2.16 4.56 0.24
CA LEU A 139 -1.24 4.84 -0.87
C LEU A 139 -1.62 6.08 -1.71
N ALA A 140 -2.92 6.31 -1.91
CA ALA A 140 -3.43 7.43 -2.69
C ALA A 140 -2.98 8.80 -2.17
N LEU A 141 -2.75 8.95 -0.86
CA LEU A 141 -2.25 10.20 -0.27
C LEU A 141 -0.87 10.57 -0.81
N TYR A 142 -0.08 9.58 -1.20
CA TYR A 142 1.27 9.74 -1.71
C TYR A 142 1.33 9.77 -3.24
N GLY A 143 0.19 9.74 -3.93
CA GLY A 143 0.12 9.77 -5.39
C GLY A 143 0.59 8.47 -6.07
N LEU A 144 0.53 7.35 -5.35
CA LEU A 144 0.79 6.01 -5.88
C LEU A 144 -0.49 5.37 -6.44
N PRO A 145 -0.39 4.46 -7.43
CA PRO A 145 -1.53 3.71 -7.92
C PRO A 145 -2.16 2.90 -6.78
N GLU A 146 -3.48 2.93 -6.70
CA GLU A 146 -4.22 2.06 -5.77
C GLU A 146 -4.17 0.63 -6.32
N PRO A 147 -3.81 -0.37 -5.50
CA PRO A 147 -3.83 -1.75 -5.92
C PRO A 147 -5.26 -2.17 -6.26
N VAL A 148 -5.43 -2.96 -7.32
CA VAL A 148 -6.72 -3.58 -7.62
C VAL A 148 -7.02 -4.61 -6.54
N HIS A 149 -7.93 -4.28 -5.62
CA HIS A 149 -8.45 -5.22 -4.63
C HIS A 149 -9.46 -6.18 -5.28
N ASP A 150 -9.00 -7.08 -6.14
CA ASP A 150 -9.85 -8.14 -6.71
C ASP A 150 -10.05 -9.34 -5.75
N GLN A 151 -9.58 -9.22 -4.51
CA GLN A 151 -9.86 -10.19 -3.46
C GLN A 151 -11.09 -9.73 -2.64
N PRO A 152 -12.19 -10.53 -2.60
CA PRO A 152 -13.19 -10.35 -1.56
C PRO A 152 -12.46 -10.46 -0.22
N GLU A 153 -12.72 -9.48 0.65
CA GLU A 153 -12.28 -9.37 2.04
C GLU A 153 -11.71 -10.68 2.59
N SER A 154 -10.40 -10.68 2.87
CA SER A 154 -9.77 -11.56 3.86
C SER A 154 -10.55 -12.86 4.15
N THR A 155 -10.51 -13.82 3.23
CA THR A 155 -10.85 -15.18 3.66
C THR A 155 -9.68 -15.66 4.49
N SER A 156 -9.74 -15.34 5.79
CA SER A 156 -8.82 -15.86 6.80
C SER A 156 -8.60 -17.34 6.53
N LYS A 157 -7.36 -17.83 6.65
CA LYS A 157 -7.04 -19.25 6.46
C LYS A 157 -7.93 -20.14 7.35
N ASP A 158 -8.39 -19.60 8.48
CA ASP A 158 -9.34 -20.24 9.38
C ASP A 158 -10.73 -20.38 8.75
N VAL A 159 -11.24 -19.37 8.04
CA VAL A 159 -12.51 -19.43 7.31
C VAL A 159 -12.43 -20.46 6.19
N LEU A 160 -11.35 -20.47 5.40
CA LEU A 160 -11.15 -21.48 4.35
C LEU A 160 -11.09 -22.89 4.93
N ARG A 161 -10.43 -23.07 6.07
CA ARG A 161 -10.39 -24.35 6.78
C ARG A 161 -11.78 -24.74 7.29
N GLU A 162 -12.54 -23.80 7.84
CA GLU A 162 -13.90 -24.01 8.33
C GLU A 162 -14.92 -24.26 7.24
N THR A 163 -14.78 -23.67 6.05
CA THR A 163 -15.73 -23.83 4.94
C THR A 163 -15.30 -24.87 3.91
N SER A 164 -14.12 -25.48 4.05
CA SER A 164 -13.62 -26.53 3.14
C SER A 164 -14.30 -27.91 3.29
N TYR A 165 -15.32 -28.03 4.13
CA TYR A 165 -16.01 -29.31 4.30
C TYR A 165 -16.69 -29.76 2.99
N ASN A 166 -16.63 -31.06 2.73
CA ASN A 166 -17.25 -31.66 1.56
C ASN A 166 -18.78 -31.59 1.69
N VAL A 167 -19.38 -30.60 1.02
CA VAL A 167 -20.82 -30.31 1.06
C VAL A 167 -21.65 -31.50 0.57
N GLN A 168 -21.16 -32.26 -0.41
CA GLN A 168 -21.82 -33.48 -0.89
C GLN A 168 -21.84 -34.56 0.18
N ALA A 169 -20.74 -34.79 0.90
CA ALA A 169 -20.68 -35.75 2.00
C ALA A 169 -21.59 -35.33 3.17
N LEU A 170 -21.62 -34.04 3.50
CA LEU A 170 -22.50 -33.49 4.54
C LEU A 170 -23.98 -33.64 4.17
N ARG A 171 -24.34 -33.35 2.91
CA ARG A 171 -25.70 -33.56 2.38
C ARG A 171 -26.09 -35.04 2.40
N ALA A 172 -25.19 -35.94 2.01
CA ALA A 172 -25.44 -37.38 2.06
C ALA A 172 -25.66 -37.86 3.50
N TYR A 173 -24.88 -37.36 4.46
CA TYR A 173 -25.04 -37.66 5.88
C TYR A 173 -26.38 -37.14 6.43
N MET A 174 -26.77 -35.90 6.10
CA MET A 174 -28.07 -35.35 6.50
C MET A 174 -29.24 -36.11 5.89
N ALA A 175 -29.11 -36.57 4.64
CA ALA A 175 -30.13 -37.41 3.98
C ALA A 175 -30.24 -38.81 4.60
N ALA A 176 -29.11 -39.40 5.01
CA ALA A 176 -29.07 -40.71 5.66
C ALA A 176 -29.54 -40.68 7.13
N ASN A 177 -29.29 -39.57 7.85
CA ASN A 177 -29.54 -39.44 9.29
C ASN A 177 -30.66 -38.45 9.67
N GLY A 178 -31.46 -37.99 8.70
CA GLY A 178 -32.63 -37.15 8.95
C GLY A 178 -33.70 -37.79 9.87
N PRO A 179 -34.60 -36.97 10.41
CA PRO A 179 -34.62 -36.61 11.82
C PRO A 179 -34.86 -37.81 12.75
N ARG A 180 -33.78 -38.42 13.26
CA ARG A 180 -33.85 -39.32 14.42
C ARG A 180 -33.89 -38.59 15.78
N HIS A 181 -33.78 -37.27 15.77
CA HIS A 181 -33.74 -36.42 16.96
C HIS A 181 -35.00 -35.54 17.12
N SER A 182 -36.17 -36.15 17.30
CA SER A 182 -37.28 -35.42 17.95
C SER A 182 -38.21 -36.28 18.82
N ARG A 183 -38.01 -37.60 18.89
CA ARG A 183 -38.92 -38.46 19.69
C ARG A 183 -38.47 -38.71 21.14
N SER A 184 -37.18 -38.56 21.48
CA SER A 184 -36.71 -38.80 22.86
C SER A 184 -36.57 -37.55 23.72
N ALA A 185 -36.51 -36.34 23.13
CA ALA A 185 -36.40 -35.09 23.90
C ALA A 185 -37.74 -34.63 24.50
N THR A 186 -38.88 -35.01 23.91
CA THR A 186 -40.21 -34.60 24.40
C THR A 186 -40.64 -35.38 25.64
N SER A 187 -40.14 -36.62 25.83
CA SER A 187 -40.49 -37.45 27.01
C SER A 187 -39.80 -36.97 28.30
N LEU A 188 -38.62 -36.36 28.20
CA LEU A 188 -37.88 -35.83 29.34
C LEU A 188 -38.38 -34.46 29.80
N TYR A 189 -38.99 -33.66 28.91
CA TYR A 189 -39.52 -32.34 29.26
C TYR A 189 -40.93 -32.39 29.88
N SER A 190 -41.72 -33.42 29.61
CA SER A 190 -43.08 -33.53 30.15
C SER A 190 -43.13 -34.02 31.61
N HIS A 191 -42.15 -34.80 32.06
CA HIS A 191 -42.12 -35.30 33.44
C HIS A 191 -41.58 -34.28 34.45
N HIS A 192 -40.78 -33.32 34.03
CA HIS A 192 -40.14 -32.39 34.97
C HIS A 192 -40.99 -31.16 35.36
N TRP A 193 -42.12 -30.94 34.68
CA TRP A 193 -42.98 -29.76 34.85
C TRP A 193 -44.25 -30.00 35.70
N ASN A 194 -44.48 -31.22 36.21
CA ASN A 194 -45.67 -31.53 37.02
C ASN A 194 -45.41 -31.70 38.53
N ASP A 195 -44.16 -31.66 39.00
CA ASP A 195 -43.82 -31.79 40.43
C ASP A 195 -43.52 -30.45 41.12
N ARG A 196 -43.97 -29.33 40.55
CA ARG A 196 -43.99 -28.02 41.24
C ARG A 196 -45.39 -27.39 41.18
N LYS A 197 -46.34 -27.98 41.89
CA LYS A 197 -47.50 -27.28 42.45
C LYS A 197 -47.82 -27.86 43.83
#